data_AF-A0A351MLE7-F1
#
_entry.id   AF-A0A351MLE7-F1
#
_cell.length_a   1.000
_cell.length_b   1.000
_cell.length_c   1.000
_cell.angle_alpha   90.00
_cell.angle_beta   90.00
_cell.angle_gamma   90.00
#
_symmetry.space_group_name_H-M   'P 1'
#
loop_
_entity.id
_entity.type
_entity.pdbx_description
1 polymer ?
#
loop_
_entity_poly.entity_id
_entity_poly.type
_entity_poly.pdbx_seq_one_letter_code
_entity_poly.pdbx_strand_id
1 'polypeptide(L)'
;LHPARHGYLHEHYWVADQREAEPGSRARRVLRVWRGEGGGWGQITPGVTRVSLPVRGIAHRMEGFGASVELGVEGCEDVRLEDLDLWSPPLFGIGISRNRGLVTVRRVNVEPRPGTGRLTSAWRDGIHVKSNRAALVFEQCRLTGTHDDAFNIATHGYRVTAVHSPTEIEVNQVFPLGYVPFEPGDLLQSYALARGGLQPNARVVSSHDLAARDVADPTQPTVPQAITLAAPWPGVAVGDVVWNLSAANPRTVLRECQMDNACRLQSPVRLERCRLTGLGWFYGDPLEGPLPHDVEVVGCTLRQGRGNPELALVFGPSVTQPDGSPPQHREPSLRRLLLRDNEIDGAVSFAWCADVRLESNRFVGPQSRLTMADCDGVALVDNTRE
;
A
#
# COMPACT_ATOMS: atom_id res chain seq x y z
N LEU A 1 -27.09 -6.17 2.59
CA LEU A 1 -26.49 -5.07 1.80
C LEU A 1 -26.87 -3.76 2.46
N HIS A 2 -25.87 -2.91 2.78
CA HIS A 2 -26.10 -1.66 3.50
C HIS A 2 -26.77 -0.62 2.57
N PRO A 3 -27.80 0.13 3.02
CA PRO A 3 -28.56 1.03 2.15
C PRO A 3 -27.84 2.36 1.86
N ALA A 4 -26.73 2.67 2.54
CA ALA A 4 -26.01 3.93 2.31
C ALA A 4 -25.20 3.95 1.01
N ARG A 5 -25.15 5.14 0.39
CA ARG A 5 -24.50 5.44 -0.90
C ARG A 5 -23.02 5.02 -1.00
N HIS A 6 -22.28 5.01 0.10
CA HIS A 6 -20.82 4.79 0.14
C HIS A 6 -20.39 3.50 0.84
N GLY A 7 -21.29 2.54 1.06
CA GLY A 7 -20.97 1.32 1.80
C GLY A 7 -20.78 1.59 3.30
N TYR A 8 -19.91 0.83 3.95
CA TYR A 8 -19.66 0.94 5.39
C TYR A 8 -18.52 1.94 5.67
N LEU A 9 -18.78 2.92 6.54
CA LEU A 9 -17.73 3.67 7.22
C LEU A 9 -17.29 2.84 8.43
N HIS A 10 -15.98 2.64 8.58
CA HIS A 10 -15.42 1.85 9.68
C HIS A 10 -14.43 2.67 10.49
N GLU A 11 -14.54 2.55 11.81
CA GLU A 11 -13.55 3.03 12.76
C GLU A 11 -12.85 1.83 13.40
N HIS A 12 -11.53 1.92 13.58
CA HIS A 12 -10.76 0.86 14.21
C HIS A 12 -10.77 1.05 15.74
N TYR A 13 -11.12 -0.03 16.43
CA TYR A 13 -11.06 -0.13 17.89
C TYR A 13 -10.20 -1.32 18.25
N TRP A 14 -9.45 -1.18 19.33
CA TRP A 14 -8.54 -2.21 19.80
C TRP A 14 -9.18 -2.96 20.95
N VAL A 15 -9.04 -4.28 20.99
CA VAL A 15 -9.51 -5.07 22.14
C VAL A 15 -8.43 -4.99 23.22
N ALA A 16 -8.74 -4.33 24.34
CA ALA A 16 -7.87 -4.25 25.51
C ALA A 16 -7.93 -5.53 26.34
N ASP A 17 -9.13 -6.05 26.57
CA ASP A 17 -9.34 -7.30 27.30
C ASP A 17 -10.63 -7.99 26.85
N GLN A 18 -10.68 -9.31 27.04
CA GLN A 18 -11.88 -10.10 26.84
C GLN A 18 -12.03 -11.09 27.99
N ARG A 19 -13.16 -11.01 28.70
CA ARG A 19 -13.54 -11.96 29.73
C ARG A 19 -14.87 -12.63 29.41
N GLU A 20 -15.06 -13.84 29.93
CA GLU A 20 -16.37 -14.48 29.90
C GLU A 20 -17.33 -13.63 30.75
N ALA A 21 -18.53 -13.38 30.24
CA ALA A 21 -19.55 -12.67 31.01
C ALA A 21 -20.10 -13.54 32.15
N GLU A 22 -20.03 -14.86 31.97
CA GLU A 22 -20.43 -15.90 32.91
C GLU A 22 -19.36 -17.02 32.85
N PRO A 23 -18.90 -17.58 33.97
CA PRO A 23 -17.89 -18.65 33.96
C PRO A 23 -18.29 -19.84 33.07
N GLY A 24 -17.41 -20.22 32.15
CA GLY A 24 -17.62 -21.30 31.18
C GLY A 24 -18.38 -20.91 29.92
N SER A 25 -18.88 -19.67 29.81
CA SER A 25 -19.67 -19.24 28.66
C SER A 25 -18.81 -18.82 27.47
N ARG A 26 -18.85 -19.62 26.40
CA ARG A 26 -18.28 -19.22 25.10
C ARG A 26 -19.18 -18.26 24.32
N ALA A 27 -20.46 -18.17 24.67
CA ALA A 27 -21.47 -17.40 23.94
C ALA A 27 -21.64 -15.96 24.47
N ARG A 28 -21.34 -15.72 25.74
CA ARG A 28 -21.44 -14.39 26.36
C ARG A 28 -20.08 -13.92 26.84
N ARG A 29 -19.56 -12.88 26.20
CA ARG A 29 -18.24 -12.30 26.50
C ARG A 29 -18.39 -10.81 26.70
N VAL A 30 -17.67 -10.29 27.69
CA VAL A 30 -17.47 -8.86 27.85
C VAL A 30 -16.16 -8.51 27.19
N LEU A 31 -16.23 -7.64 26.20
CA LEU A 31 -15.07 -7.09 25.51
C LEU A 31 -14.83 -5.69 26.03
N ARG A 32 -13.65 -5.47 26.59
CA ARG A 32 -13.15 -4.13 26.84
C ARG A 32 -12.41 -3.70 25.59
N VAL A 33 -13.00 -2.76 24.87
CA VAL A 33 -12.35 -2.11 23.74
C VAL A 33 -11.79 -0.77 24.20
N TRP A 34 -10.63 -0.41 23.68
CA TRP A 34 -10.07 0.93 23.82
C TRP A 34 -9.86 1.52 22.43
N ARG A 35 -9.90 2.84 22.37
CA ARG A 35 -9.65 3.61 21.17
C ARG A 35 -8.32 4.34 21.35
N GLY A 36 -7.50 4.37 20.30
CA GLY A 36 -6.27 5.17 20.31
C GLY A 36 -6.56 6.67 20.38
N GLU A 37 -5.50 7.49 20.48
CA GLU A 37 -5.61 8.94 20.51
C GLU A 37 -6.35 9.50 19.28
N GLY A 38 -7.20 10.52 19.48
CA GLY A 38 -7.81 11.30 18.39
C GLY A 38 -9.21 10.88 17.93
N GLY A 39 -9.92 10.01 18.64
CA GLY A 39 -11.27 9.66 18.22
C GLY A 39 -12.29 9.43 19.34
N GLY A 40 -13.59 9.61 19.03
CA GLY A 40 -14.67 9.66 20.01
C GLY A 40 -15.79 8.62 19.83
N TRP A 41 -16.29 8.08 20.94
CA TRP A 41 -17.36 7.08 20.97
C TRP A 41 -18.73 7.56 20.44
N GLY A 42 -18.87 8.86 20.12
CA GLY A 42 -20.12 9.48 19.69
C GLY A 42 -20.70 8.95 18.37
N GLN A 43 -19.92 8.22 17.56
CA GLN A 43 -20.42 7.58 16.34
C GLN A 43 -21.01 6.19 16.57
N ILE A 44 -20.84 5.61 17.76
CA ILE A 44 -21.46 4.32 18.09
C ILE A 44 -22.90 4.56 18.55
N THR A 45 -23.85 4.13 17.74
CA THR A 45 -25.28 4.21 18.05
C THR A 45 -25.80 2.80 18.38
N PRO A 46 -26.24 2.53 19.63
CA PRO A 46 -26.81 1.24 20.01
C PRO A 46 -27.93 0.79 19.07
N GLY A 47 -27.91 -0.49 18.67
CA GLY A 47 -28.90 -1.06 17.74
C GLY A 47 -28.70 -0.70 16.26
N VAL A 48 -27.84 0.27 15.95
CA VAL A 48 -27.53 0.71 14.57
C VAL A 48 -26.12 0.27 14.17
N THR A 49 -25.12 0.59 14.98
CA THR A 49 -23.72 0.28 14.70
C THR A 49 -23.48 -1.22 14.80
N ARG A 50 -23.01 -1.83 13.71
CA ARG A 50 -22.55 -3.21 13.70
C ARG A 50 -21.08 -3.26 14.06
N VAL A 51 -20.75 -4.03 15.10
CA VAL A 51 -19.37 -4.26 15.53
C VAL A 51 -18.95 -5.65 15.06
N SER A 52 -17.92 -5.71 14.22
CA SER A 52 -17.23 -6.97 13.89
C SER A 52 -16.17 -7.23 14.95
N LEU A 53 -16.22 -8.41 15.57
CA LEU A 53 -15.28 -8.80 16.61
C LEU A 53 -14.43 -9.96 16.13
N PRO A 54 -13.09 -9.90 16.27
CA PRO A 54 -12.25 -11.04 15.98
C PRO A 54 -12.62 -12.21 16.87
N VAL A 55 -13.04 -13.32 16.25
CA VAL A 55 -13.01 -14.62 16.93
C VAL A 55 -11.55 -15.05 16.92
N ARG A 56 -10.92 -15.15 18.10
CA ARG A 56 -9.55 -15.66 18.22
C ARG A 56 -9.43 -17.00 17.46
N GLY A 57 -8.69 -16.98 16.36
CA GLY A 57 -8.40 -18.10 15.47
C GLY A 57 -6.92 -18.16 15.13
N ILE A 58 -6.54 -18.96 14.12
CA ILE A 58 -5.14 -19.20 13.71
C ILE A 58 -4.40 -17.87 13.46
N ALA A 59 -5.05 -16.92 12.78
CA ALA A 59 -4.55 -15.57 12.52
C ALA A 59 -4.02 -14.83 13.78
N HIS A 60 -4.61 -15.07 14.95
CA HIS A 60 -4.25 -14.43 16.21
C HIS A 60 -3.32 -15.28 17.09
N ARG A 61 -2.97 -16.50 16.64
CA ARG A 61 -2.05 -17.42 17.33
C ARG A 61 -0.69 -17.51 16.64
N MET A 62 -0.55 -16.98 15.43
CA MET A 62 0.74 -16.90 14.77
C MET A 62 1.50 -15.72 15.38
N GLU A 63 2.39 -16.04 16.31
CA GLU A 63 3.46 -15.15 16.75
C GLU A 63 4.55 -15.16 15.67
N GLY A 64 5.03 -13.98 15.28
CA GLY A 64 6.08 -13.82 14.27
C GLY A 64 5.67 -12.91 13.11
N PHE A 65 6.50 -11.91 12.84
CA PHE A 65 6.47 -11.16 11.59
C PHE A 65 6.99 -12.08 10.49
N GLY A 66 6.08 -12.69 9.73
CA GLY A 66 6.41 -13.53 8.59
C GLY A 66 5.15 -13.70 7.74
N ALA A 67 5.24 -13.33 6.47
CA ALA A 67 4.13 -13.19 5.53
C ALA A 67 3.36 -14.50 5.32
N SER A 68 2.47 -14.84 6.25
CA SER A 68 1.55 -15.96 6.05
C SER A 68 0.46 -15.50 5.08
N VAL A 69 0.76 -15.67 3.81
CA VAL A 69 -0.16 -15.47 2.71
C VAL A 69 -0.94 -16.76 2.50
N GLU A 70 -2.21 -16.67 2.10
CA GLU A 70 -2.94 -17.86 1.66
C GLU A 70 -2.36 -18.39 0.34
N LEU A 71 -1.98 -17.48 -0.57
CA LEU A 71 -1.33 -17.81 -1.82
C LEU A 71 -0.08 -16.95 -2.04
N GLY A 72 1.08 -17.58 -2.17
CA GLY A 72 2.35 -16.91 -2.49
C GLY A 72 2.77 -17.13 -3.94
N VAL A 73 3.08 -16.05 -4.66
CA VAL A 73 3.72 -16.07 -5.98
C VAL A 73 5.07 -15.39 -5.86
N GLU A 74 6.10 -16.20 -5.63
CA GLU A 74 7.43 -15.70 -5.29
C GLU A 74 8.51 -16.30 -6.18
N GLY A 75 9.37 -15.44 -6.75
CA GLY A 75 10.51 -15.88 -7.56
C GLY A 75 10.15 -16.65 -8.82
N CYS A 76 8.93 -16.47 -9.32
CA CYS A 76 8.42 -17.13 -10.52
C CYS A 76 8.63 -16.27 -11.78
N GLU A 77 8.38 -16.86 -12.95
CA GLU A 77 8.39 -16.19 -14.24
C GLU A 77 7.11 -16.56 -15.00
N ASP A 78 6.48 -15.58 -15.65
CA ASP A 78 5.29 -15.75 -16.48
C ASP A 78 4.13 -16.51 -15.80
N VAL A 79 3.59 -15.93 -14.72
CA VAL A 79 2.55 -16.54 -13.89
C VAL A 79 1.15 -16.10 -14.33
N ARG A 80 0.20 -17.04 -14.31
CA ARG A 80 -1.22 -16.74 -14.46
C ARG A 80 -2.04 -17.38 -13.33
N LEU A 81 -2.81 -16.56 -12.63
CA LEU A 81 -3.83 -16.97 -11.68
C LEU A 81 -5.20 -16.59 -12.24
N GLU A 82 -6.15 -17.53 -12.23
CA GLU A 82 -7.46 -17.29 -12.82
C GLU A 82 -8.58 -18.08 -12.15
N ASP A 83 -9.75 -17.44 -12.02
CA ASP A 83 -10.99 -18.07 -11.52
C ASP A 83 -10.83 -18.68 -10.13
N LEU A 84 -10.33 -17.87 -9.18
CA LEU A 84 -10.08 -18.30 -7.80
C LEU A 84 -10.87 -17.42 -6.82
N ASP A 85 -11.50 -18.04 -5.82
CA ASP A 85 -12.13 -17.33 -4.71
C ASP A 85 -11.45 -17.68 -3.38
N LEU A 86 -10.85 -16.67 -2.74
CA LEU A 86 -10.22 -16.75 -1.43
C LEU A 86 -11.15 -16.17 -0.37
N TRP A 87 -11.81 -17.03 0.40
CA TRP A 87 -12.89 -16.60 1.28
C TRP A 87 -12.51 -16.20 2.70
N SER A 88 -11.37 -16.69 3.19
CA SER A 88 -11.02 -16.60 4.61
C SER A 88 -9.51 -16.68 4.88
N PRO A 89 -8.65 -15.99 4.10
CA PRO A 89 -7.20 -16.05 4.31
C PRO A 89 -6.83 -15.56 5.73
N PRO A 90 -5.93 -16.25 6.45
CA PRO A 90 -5.66 -16.00 7.86
C PRO A 90 -4.92 -14.68 8.12
N LEU A 91 -4.04 -14.22 7.21
CA LEU A 91 -3.46 -12.87 7.25
C LEU A 91 -3.66 -12.20 5.88
N PHE A 92 -2.68 -12.32 5.00
CA PHE A 92 -2.74 -11.76 3.65
C PHE A 92 -3.45 -12.73 2.70
N GLY A 93 -4.23 -12.22 1.76
CA GLY A 93 -4.82 -13.06 0.70
C GLY A 93 -3.75 -13.61 -0.23
N ILE A 94 -3.17 -12.74 -1.07
CA ILE A 94 -2.16 -13.12 -2.05
C ILE A 94 -0.90 -12.29 -1.82
N GLY A 95 0.25 -12.95 -1.70
CA GLY A 95 1.57 -12.33 -1.70
C GLY A 95 2.24 -12.47 -3.06
N ILE A 96 2.78 -11.39 -3.60
CA ILE A 96 3.52 -11.40 -4.88
C ILE A 96 4.88 -10.72 -4.66
N SER A 97 5.98 -11.42 -4.93
CA SER A 97 7.32 -10.88 -4.74
C SER A 97 8.34 -11.49 -5.69
N ARG A 98 9.39 -10.73 -6.04
CA ARG A 98 10.60 -11.23 -6.74
C ARG A 98 10.36 -11.95 -8.07
N ASN A 99 9.20 -11.81 -8.71
CA ASN A 99 8.91 -12.48 -9.98
C ASN A 99 9.52 -11.72 -11.17
N ARG A 100 9.62 -12.40 -12.32
CA ARG A 100 10.02 -11.84 -13.63
C ARG A 100 8.96 -12.09 -14.70
N GLY A 101 9.15 -11.51 -15.88
CA GLY A 101 8.21 -11.65 -17.00
C GLY A 101 6.89 -10.92 -16.73
N LEU A 102 5.78 -11.63 -16.92
CA LEU A 102 4.42 -11.13 -16.71
C LEU A 102 3.68 -11.96 -15.64
N VAL A 103 3.10 -11.29 -14.65
CA VAL A 103 2.18 -11.92 -13.69
C VAL A 103 0.77 -11.41 -13.97
N THR A 104 -0.12 -12.31 -14.39
CA THR A 104 -1.53 -12.01 -14.66
C THR A 104 -2.42 -12.64 -13.59
N VAL A 105 -3.31 -11.84 -13.00
CA VAL A 105 -4.27 -12.27 -11.99
C VAL A 105 -5.66 -11.84 -12.47
N ARG A 106 -6.47 -12.81 -12.90
CA ARG A 106 -7.74 -12.55 -13.60
C ARG A 106 -8.92 -13.21 -12.90
N ARG A 107 -9.95 -12.45 -12.52
CA ARG A 107 -11.12 -12.98 -11.78
C ARG A 107 -10.72 -13.78 -10.55
N VAL A 108 -9.73 -13.24 -9.82
CA VAL A 108 -9.31 -13.76 -8.53
C VAL A 108 -9.88 -12.85 -7.45
N ASN A 109 -10.73 -13.41 -6.60
CA ASN A 109 -11.52 -12.66 -5.64
C ASN A 109 -11.04 -12.96 -4.22
N VAL A 110 -10.91 -11.92 -3.41
CA VAL A 110 -10.72 -12.03 -1.96
C VAL A 110 -11.95 -11.41 -1.31
N GLU A 111 -12.91 -12.25 -0.91
CA GLU A 111 -14.23 -11.78 -0.47
C GLU A 111 -14.86 -12.68 0.58
N PRO A 112 -15.76 -12.17 1.44
CA PRO A 112 -16.41 -13.01 2.44
C PRO A 112 -17.18 -14.15 1.78
N ARG A 113 -17.06 -15.38 2.32
CA ARG A 113 -17.74 -16.55 1.77
C ARG A 113 -19.25 -16.29 1.54
N PRO A 114 -19.77 -16.42 0.30
CA PRO A 114 -21.19 -16.23 0.02
C PRO A 114 -22.09 -17.11 0.89
N GLY A 115 -23.26 -16.58 1.28
CA GLY A 115 -24.25 -17.32 2.07
C GLY A 115 -23.90 -17.54 3.55
N THR A 116 -22.72 -17.13 4.02
CA THR A 116 -22.31 -17.37 5.42
C THR A 116 -22.64 -16.23 6.38
N GLY A 117 -23.06 -15.07 5.86
CA GLY A 117 -23.23 -13.85 6.67
C GLY A 117 -21.93 -13.24 7.19
N ARG A 118 -20.77 -13.77 6.81
CA ARG A 118 -19.45 -13.19 7.14
C ARG A 118 -19.35 -11.78 6.56
N LEU A 119 -18.79 -10.88 7.34
CA LEU A 119 -18.49 -9.51 6.93
C LEU A 119 -17.03 -9.35 6.47
N THR A 120 -16.21 -10.37 6.72
CA THR A 120 -14.76 -10.31 6.66
C THR A 120 -14.24 -11.44 5.77
N SER A 121 -13.21 -11.15 4.97
CA SER A 121 -12.47 -12.11 4.15
C SER A 121 -11.08 -12.33 4.74
N ALA A 122 -10.20 -11.33 4.61
CA ALA A 122 -8.82 -11.32 5.07
C ALA A 122 -8.64 -10.47 6.33
N TRP A 123 -7.72 -10.89 7.22
CA TRP A 123 -7.33 -10.10 8.39
C TRP A 123 -6.35 -8.98 8.05
N ARG A 124 -5.60 -9.13 6.97
CA ARG A 124 -4.67 -8.13 6.43
C ARG A 124 -5.06 -7.82 4.99
N ASP A 125 -4.07 -7.51 4.16
CA ASP A 125 -4.26 -7.05 2.80
C ASP A 125 -4.86 -8.17 1.94
N GLY A 126 -5.69 -7.80 0.97
CA GLY A 126 -6.20 -8.75 -0.02
C GLY A 126 -5.10 -9.22 -0.96
N ILE A 127 -4.42 -8.28 -1.62
CA ILE A 127 -3.26 -8.53 -2.47
C ILE A 127 -2.10 -7.64 -2.01
N HIS A 128 -1.00 -8.27 -1.63
CA HIS A 128 0.20 -7.66 -1.09
C HIS A 128 1.37 -7.92 -2.03
N VAL A 129 1.83 -6.89 -2.72
CA VAL A 129 2.92 -6.96 -3.69
C VAL A 129 4.13 -6.23 -3.12
N LYS A 130 5.24 -6.95 -2.95
CA LYS A 130 6.51 -6.39 -2.47
C LYS A 130 7.66 -6.80 -3.36
N SER A 131 8.40 -5.81 -3.83
CA SER A 131 9.70 -6.00 -4.47
C SER A 131 9.64 -6.95 -5.68
N ASN A 132 8.68 -6.73 -6.57
CA ASN A 132 8.43 -7.53 -7.75
C ASN A 132 9.01 -6.87 -9.01
N ARG A 133 9.66 -7.66 -9.87
CA ARG A 133 10.30 -7.17 -11.12
C ARG A 133 9.42 -7.40 -12.35
N ALA A 134 8.45 -8.32 -12.27
CA ALA A 134 7.52 -8.62 -13.34
C ALA A 134 6.56 -7.47 -13.61
N ALA A 135 6.07 -7.39 -14.85
CA ALA A 135 4.85 -6.64 -15.14
C ALA A 135 3.66 -7.30 -14.43
N LEU A 136 2.72 -6.49 -13.94
CA LEU A 136 1.55 -6.98 -13.21
C LEU A 136 0.27 -6.57 -13.91
N VAL A 137 -0.61 -7.53 -14.15
CA VAL A 137 -1.93 -7.30 -14.73
C VAL A 137 -2.99 -7.94 -13.84
N PHE A 138 -3.78 -7.10 -13.18
CA PHE A 138 -4.95 -7.52 -12.41
C PHE A 138 -6.22 -7.19 -13.21
N GLU A 139 -7.03 -8.19 -13.51
CA GLU A 139 -8.22 -8.02 -14.35
C GLU A 139 -9.45 -8.61 -13.67
N GLN A 140 -10.51 -7.80 -13.55
CA GLN A 140 -11.83 -8.28 -13.11
C GLN A 140 -11.80 -8.95 -11.72
N CYS A 141 -10.88 -8.53 -10.85
CA CYS A 141 -10.74 -9.03 -9.50
C CYS A 141 -11.68 -8.28 -8.53
N ARG A 142 -12.17 -8.97 -7.50
CA ARG A 142 -13.01 -8.40 -6.45
C ARG A 142 -12.36 -8.56 -5.08
N LEU A 143 -12.07 -7.44 -4.42
CA LEU A 143 -11.44 -7.42 -3.11
C LEU A 143 -12.37 -6.71 -2.13
N THR A 144 -13.00 -7.48 -1.27
CA THR A 144 -14.01 -7.00 -0.31
C THR A 144 -13.83 -7.65 1.05
N GLY A 145 -14.21 -6.95 2.11
CA GLY A 145 -14.14 -7.49 3.48
C GLY A 145 -12.72 -7.72 4.02
N THR A 146 -11.67 -7.19 3.38
CA THR A 146 -10.33 -7.15 3.96
C THR A 146 -10.33 -6.23 5.18
N HIS A 147 -9.42 -6.45 6.14
CA HIS A 147 -9.28 -5.60 7.33
C HIS A 147 -8.12 -4.59 7.25
N ASP A 148 -7.31 -4.72 6.21
CA ASP A 148 -6.24 -3.80 5.83
C ASP A 148 -6.46 -3.41 4.36
N ASP A 149 -5.45 -3.20 3.55
CA ASP A 149 -5.65 -2.78 2.15
C ASP A 149 -6.36 -3.84 1.27
N ALA A 150 -7.09 -3.41 0.26
CA ALA A 150 -7.43 -4.27 -0.88
C ALA A 150 -6.15 -4.57 -1.66
N PHE A 151 -5.45 -3.53 -2.11
CA PHE A 151 -4.13 -3.65 -2.74
C PHE A 151 -3.09 -2.87 -1.96
N ASN A 152 -1.94 -3.50 -1.73
CA ASN A 152 -0.73 -2.84 -1.26
C ASN A 152 0.41 -3.16 -2.22
N ILE A 153 0.78 -2.19 -3.04
CA ILE A 153 1.74 -2.37 -4.14
C ILE A 153 2.93 -1.44 -3.94
N ALA A 154 4.04 -1.99 -3.45
CA ALA A 154 5.25 -1.24 -3.11
C ALA A 154 6.53 -2.07 -3.29
N THR A 155 7.68 -1.44 -3.05
CA THR A 155 8.95 -2.11 -2.74
C THR A 155 9.39 -1.74 -1.33
N HIS A 156 10.28 -2.52 -0.72
CA HIS A 156 10.86 -2.15 0.57
C HIS A 156 11.76 -0.92 0.46
N GLY A 157 11.72 -0.11 1.51
CA GLY A 157 12.71 0.92 1.80
C GLY A 157 13.94 0.33 2.47
N TYR A 158 15.09 0.86 2.08
CA TYR A 158 16.38 0.58 2.69
C TYR A 158 16.95 1.88 3.24
N ARG A 159 17.66 1.81 4.36
CA ARG A 159 18.37 2.95 4.93
C ARG A 159 19.85 2.85 4.63
N VAL A 160 20.46 3.93 4.16
CA VAL A 160 21.92 4.00 4.01
C VAL A 160 22.57 4.00 5.39
N THR A 161 23.41 3.01 5.67
CA THR A 161 24.11 2.85 6.95
C THR A 161 25.56 3.32 6.89
N ALA A 162 26.19 3.24 5.71
CA ALA A 162 27.54 3.75 5.46
C ALA A 162 27.70 4.22 4.00
N VAL A 163 28.62 5.16 3.78
CA VAL A 163 29.10 5.57 2.47
C VAL A 163 30.62 5.48 2.50
N HIS A 164 31.18 4.47 1.85
CA HIS A 164 32.63 4.17 1.90
C HIS A 164 33.40 4.94 0.83
N SER A 165 32.78 5.13 -0.33
CA SER A 165 33.31 5.91 -1.44
C SER A 165 32.15 6.45 -2.28
N PRO A 166 32.39 7.32 -3.28
CA PRO A 166 31.31 7.80 -4.15
C PRO A 166 30.55 6.67 -4.88
N THR A 167 31.13 5.47 -5.01
CA THR A 167 30.56 4.31 -5.70
C THR A 167 30.23 3.14 -4.78
N GLU A 168 30.43 3.26 -3.47
CA GLU A 168 30.24 2.15 -2.52
C GLU A 168 29.46 2.61 -1.30
N ILE A 169 28.32 1.97 -1.08
CA ILE A 169 27.42 2.25 0.04
C ILE A 169 27.05 0.95 0.76
N GLU A 170 26.63 1.09 2.01
CA GLU A 170 25.94 0.03 2.74
C GLU A 170 24.51 0.44 3.02
N VAL A 171 23.60 -0.52 2.91
CA VAL A 171 22.19 -0.30 3.19
C VAL A 171 21.64 -1.42 4.07
N ASN A 172 20.62 -1.08 4.87
CA ASN A 172 19.85 -2.05 5.63
C ASN A 172 18.36 -1.93 5.28
N GLN A 173 17.69 -3.07 5.06
CA GLN A 173 16.25 -3.07 4.81
C GLN A 173 15.52 -2.63 6.08
N VAL A 174 14.59 -1.68 5.97
CA VAL A 174 13.97 -1.07 7.16
C VAL A 174 12.82 -1.92 7.70
N PHE A 175 12.05 -2.55 6.80
CA PHE A 175 10.88 -3.34 7.19
C PHE A 175 11.14 -4.84 6.99
N PRO A 176 11.01 -5.69 8.03
CA PRO A 176 11.42 -7.09 8.01
C PRO A 176 10.34 -8.01 7.41
N LEU A 177 9.76 -7.68 6.25
CA LEU A 177 8.88 -8.62 5.54
C LEU A 177 9.59 -9.20 4.32
N GLY A 178 10.22 -10.36 4.50
CA GLY A 178 10.97 -11.03 3.43
C GLY A 178 12.30 -10.36 3.11
N TYR A 179 13.25 -11.15 2.63
CA TYR A 179 14.54 -10.63 2.18
C TYR A 179 14.49 -10.32 0.68
N VAL A 180 14.95 -9.13 0.32
CA VAL A 180 15.03 -8.71 -1.08
C VAL A 180 16.47 -8.33 -1.43
N PRO A 181 17.14 -9.12 -2.29
CA PRO A 181 18.48 -8.80 -2.75
C PRO A 181 18.47 -7.73 -3.84
N PHE A 182 19.54 -6.94 -3.88
CA PHE A 182 19.90 -6.18 -5.08
C PHE A 182 20.58 -7.08 -6.11
N GLU A 183 20.40 -6.78 -7.38
CA GLU A 183 21.02 -7.49 -8.51
C GLU A 183 21.87 -6.52 -9.35
N PRO A 184 22.95 -7.02 -9.99
CA PRO A 184 23.65 -6.26 -11.02
C PRO A 184 22.69 -5.72 -12.09
N GLY A 185 22.82 -4.42 -12.39
CA GLY A 185 21.97 -3.71 -13.33
C GLY A 185 20.77 -3.00 -12.71
N ASP A 186 20.44 -3.27 -11.44
CA ASP A 186 19.33 -2.60 -10.75
C ASP A 186 19.47 -1.08 -10.74
N LEU A 187 18.35 -0.41 -10.93
CA LEU A 187 18.21 1.02 -10.82
C LEU A 187 17.72 1.39 -9.42
N LEU A 188 18.50 2.20 -8.71
CA LEU A 188 18.19 2.68 -7.37
C LEU A 188 17.73 4.13 -7.42
N GLN A 189 16.80 4.48 -6.54
CA GLN A 189 16.42 5.85 -6.25
C GLN A 189 16.62 6.11 -4.77
N SER A 190 17.15 7.29 -4.43
CA SER A 190 17.30 7.70 -3.05
C SER A 190 16.46 8.95 -2.76
N TYR A 191 15.93 9.03 -1.56
CA TYR A 191 15.33 10.23 -1.01
C TYR A 191 16.19 10.73 0.15
N ALA A 192 16.69 11.96 0.01
CA ALA A 192 17.51 12.58 1.04
C ALA A 192 16.62 13.12 2.15
N LEU A 193 16.59 12.45 3.31
CA LEU A 193 15.67 12.84 4.40
C LEU A 193 15.98 14.26 4.89
N ALA A 194 17.24 14.54 5.19
CA ALA A 194 17.65 15.84 5.73
C ALA A 194 17.46 17.01 4.74
N ARG A 195 17.58 16.75 3.44
CA ARG A 195 17.42 17.77 2.38
C ARG A 195 16.02 17.81 1.79
N GLY A 196 15.22 16.78 2.00
CA GLY A 196 13.84 16.62 1.56
C GLY A 196 13.63 16.67 0.06
N GLY A 197 14.31 15.78 -0.66
CA GLY A 197 14.19 15.68 -2.12
C GLY A 197 14.78 14.40 -2.68
N LEU A 198 14.39 14.09 -3.92
CA LEU A 198 14.88 12.92 -4.63
C LEU A 198 16.32 13.17 -5.11
N GLN A 199 17.15 12.15 -5.03
CA GLN A 199 18.49 12.17 -5.61
C GLN A 199 18.47 11.56 -7.01
N PRO A 200 19.46 11.86 -7.87
CA PRO A 200 19.63 11.17 -9.15
C PRO A 200 19.65 9.65 -8.96
N ASN A 201 19.21 8.89 -9.96
CA ASN A 201 19.24 7.44 -9.86
C ASN A 201 20.67 6.90 -9.98
N ALA A 202 20.95 5.78 -9.30
CA ALA A 202 22.21 5.05 -9.44
C ALA A 202 21.98 3.64 -9.96
N ARG A 203 23.02 3.03 -10.53
CA ARG A 203 22.94 1.69 -11.13
C ARG A 203 23.86 0.73 -10.39
N VAL A 204 23.34 -0.40 -9.96
CA VAL A 204 24.09 -1.43 -9.22
C VAL A 204 25.02 -2.17 -10.17
N VAL A 205 26.27 -2.36 -9.76
CA VAL A 205 27.25 -3.26 -10.42
C VAL A 205 27.29 -4.60 -9.70
N SER A 206 27.33 -4.55 -8.37
CA SER A 206 27.33 -5.75 -7.53
C SER A 206 26.76 -5.42 -6.15
N SER A 207 26.32 -6.46 -5.46
CA SER A 207 25.87 -6.40 -4.06
C SER A 207 26.29 -7.68 -3.34
N HIS A 208 26.49 -7.61 -2.03
CA HIS A 208 26.67 -8.78 -1.19
C HIS A 208 26.19 -8.51 0.24
N ASP A 209 25.74 -9.57 0.91
CA ASP A 209 25.38 -9.55 2.31
C ASP A 209 26.64 -9.38 3.18
N LEU A 210 26.60 -8.49 4.18
CA LEU A 210 27.69 -8.26 5.12
C LEU A 210 27.69 -9.22 6.32
N ALA A 211 26.62 -10.00 6.47
CA ALA A 211 26.48 -11.03 7.48
C ALA A 211 25.74 -12.24 6.91
N ALA A 212 25.93 -13.41 7.52
CA ALA A 212 25.11 -14.57 7.18
C ALA A 212 23.66 -14.32 7.62
N ARG A 213 22.71 -14.64 6.73
CA ARG A 213 21.28 -14.56 7.06
C ARG A 213 20.87 -15.75 7.92
N ASP A 214 20.15 -15.48 8.99
CA ASP A 214 19.41 -16.51 9.72
C ASP A 214 18.04 -16.69 9.07
N VAL A 215 17.94 -17.66 8.15
CA VAL A 215 16.67 -17.98 7.47
C VAL A 215 15.68 -18.75 8.37
N ALA A 216 16.12 -19.20 9.54
CA ALA A 216 15.29 -19.91 10.51
C ALA A 216 14.64 -18.96 11.53
N ASP A 217 15.20 -17.77 11.73
CA ASP A 217 14.64 -16.73 12.59
C ASP A 217 13.73 -15.76 11.79
N PRO A 218 12.40 -15.87 11.89
CA PRO A 218 11.49 -14.95 11.19
C PRO A 218 11.57 -13.52 11.72
N THR A 219 12.26 -13.27 12.84
CA THR A 219 12.41 -11.94 13.45
C THR A 219 13.62 -11.15 12.93
N GLN A 220 14.55 -11.81 12.22
CA GLN A 220 15.74 -11.18 11.62
C GLN A 220 15.89 -11.49 10.12
N PRO A 221 14.89 -11.17 9.29
CA PRO A 221 14.90 -11.64 7.90
C PRO A 221 15.92 -10.90 7.01
N THR A 222 16.55 -9.82 7.49
CA THR A 222 17.36 -8.95 6.64
C THR A 222 18.70 -8.62 7.31
N VAL A 223 19.77 -8.70 6.52
CA VAL A 223 21.12 -8.31 6.91
C VAL A 223 21.55 -7.06 6.14
N PRO A 224 22.50 -6.27 6.66
CA PRO A 224 23.10 -5.19 5.89
C PRO A 224 23.72 -5.71 4.59
N GLN A 225 23.57 -4.94 3.51
CA GLN A 225 24.09 -5.24 2.19
C GLN A 225 25.06 -4.14 1.75
N ALA A 226 26.25 -4.52 1.29
CA ALA A 226 27.15 -3.62 0.59
C ALA A 226 26.81 -3.59 -0.90
N ILE A 227 26.81 -2.40 -1.50
CA ILE A 227 26.44 -2.16 -2.89
C ILE A 227 27.56 -1.37 -3.57
N THR A 228 28.04 -1.89 -4.70
CA THR A 228 28.92 -1.17 -5.62
C THR A 228 28.10 -0.60 -6.78
N LEU A 229 28.33 0.66 -7.11
CA LEU A 229 27.58 1.44 -8.10
C LEU A 229 28.43 1.68 -9.36
N ALA A 230 27.76 1.81 -10.51
CA ALA A 230 28.41 2.00 -11.81
C ALA A 230 29.08 3.37 -11.99
N ALA A 231 28.69 4.35 -11.18
CA ALA A 231 29.20 5.72 -11.20
C ALA A 231 29.01 6.36 -9.82
N PRO A 232 29.76 7.43 -9.50
CA PRO A 232 29.53 8.21 -8.29
C PRO A 232 28.05 8.56 -8.09
N TRP A 233 27.51 8.36 -6.90
CA TRP A 233 26.14 8.74 -6.54
C TRP A 233 26.14 10.05 -5.75
N PRO A 234 26.10 11.22 -6.42
CA PRO A 234 26.23 12.51 -5.74
C PRO A 234 25.05 12.74 -4.79
N GLY A 235 25.37 13.15 -3.56
CA GLY A 235 24.40 13.56 -2.57
C GLY A 235 23.92 12.46 -1.63
N VAL A 236 24.09 11.17 -1.96
CA VAL A 236 23.68 10.10 -1.03
C VAL A 236 24.43 10.20 0.29
N ALA A 237 23.71 10.11 1.41
CA ALA A 237 24.27 10.23 2.74
C ALA A 237 23.71 9.16 3.69
N VAL A 238 24.43 8.90 4.78
CA VAL A 238 23.96 8.03 5.86
C VAL A 238 22.62 8.55 6.40
N GLY A 239 21.66 7.64 6.56
CA GLY A 239 20.30 7.94 6.99
C GLY A 239 19.31 8.14 5.85
N ASP A 240 19.77 8.38 4.61
CA ASP A 240 18.88 8.50 3.45
C ASP A 240 18.13 7.20 3.19
N VAL A 241 16.96 7.33 2.57
CA VAL A 241 16.16 6.18 2.13
C VAL A 241 16.57 5.82 0.71
N VAL A 242 16.66 4.54 0.41
CA VAL A 242 16.94 3.98 -0.90
C VAL A 242 15.86 2.95 -1.24
N TRP A 243 15.36 3.00 -2.47
CA TRP A 243 14.45 2.01 -3.02
C TRP A 243 15.02 1.43 -4.31
N ASN A 244 14.70 0.16 -4.56
CA ASN A 244 15.05 -0.51 -5.81
C ASN A 244 13.93 -0.31 -6.84
N LEU A 245 14.12 0.62 -7.78
CA LEU A 245 13.13 0.89 -8.83
C LEU A 245 12.95 -0.30 -9.78
N SER A 246 13.98 -1.13 -9.96
CA SER A 246 13.91 -2.32 -10.81
C SER A 246 13.07 -3.44 -10.21
N ALA A 247 12.80 -3.38 -8.90
CA ALA A 247 11.87 -4.25 -8.19
C ALA A 247 10.62 -3.50 -7.70
N ALA A 248 10.33 -2.32 -8.25
CA ALA A 248 9.19 -1.51 -7.85
C ALA A 248 7.97 -1.71 -8.76
N ASN A 249 7.58 -2.97 -9.02
CA ASN A 249 6.30 -3.35 -9.65
C ASN A 249 6.05 -2.63 -10.99
N PRO A 250 6.98 -2.76 -11.97
CA PRO A 250 6.91 -1.97 -13.20
C PRO A 250 5.66 -2.32 -14.01
N ARG A 251 5.10 -1.33 -14.72
CA ARG A 251 3.98 -1.54 -15.67
C ARG A 251 2.77 -2.24 -15.03
N THR A 252 2.44 -1.90 -13.79
CA THR A 252 1.28 -2.46 -13.08
C THR A 252 -0.02 -1.90 -13.66
N VAL A 253 -0.96 -2.77 -14.02
CA VAL A 253 -2.29 -2.42 -14.50
C VAL A 253 -3.34 -3.12 -13.64
N LEU A 254 -4.29 -2.34 -13.12
CA LEU A 254 -5.52 -2.81 -12.50
C LEU A 254 -6.66 -2.42 -13.44
N ARG A 255 -7.36 -3.39 -13.99
CA ARG A 255 -8.43 -3.18 -14.97
C ARG A 255 -9.72 -3.85 -14.52
N GLU A 256 -10.80 -3.09 -14.50
CA GLU A 256 -12.14 -3.59 -14.18
C GLU A 256 -12.22 -4.27 -12.80
N CYS A 257 -11.34 -3.89 -11.88
CA CYS A 257 -11.32 -4.41 -10.52
C CYS A 257 -12.32 -3.67 -9.62
N GLN A 258 -12.87 -4.37 -8.64
CA GLN A 258 -13.65 -3.79 -7.55
C GLN A 258 -12.90 -3.90 -6.23
N MET A 259 -12.73 -2.77 -5.55
CA MET A 259 -12.06 -2.64 -4.27
C MET A 259 -12.98 -1.91 -3.28
N ASP A 260 -13.38 -2.58 -2.20
CA ASP A 260 -14.25 -2.02 -1.17
C ASP A 260 -13.47 -1.66 0.12
N ASN A 261 -12.15 -1.51 0.00
CA ASN A 261 -11.27 -1.06 1.07
C ASN A 261 -10.12 -0.21 0.49
N ALA A 262 -9.28 0.38 1.36
CA ALA A 262 -8.18 1.25 0.96
C ALA A 262 -7.18 0.53 0.03
N CYS A 263 -6.48 1.28 -0.82
CA CYS A 263 -5.38 0.78 -1.63
C CYS A 263 -4.14 1.65 -1.38
N ARG A 264 -3.03 1.04 -0.99
CA ARG A 264 -1.72 1.70 -0.88
C ARG A 264 -0.92 1.43 -2.15
N LEU A 265 -0.65 2.48 -2.93
CA LEU A 265 -0.08 2.41 -4.26
C LEU A 265 1.17 3.29 -4.31
N GLN A 266 2.35 2.67 -4.26
CA GLN A 266 3.61 3.40 -4.04
C GLN A 266 4.57 3.33 -5.23
N SER A 267 4.14 2.65 -6.28
CA SER A 267 4.87 2.38 -7.53
C SER A 267 4.02 2.78 -8.75
N PRO A 268 4.60 2.86 -9.95
CA PRO A 268 3.85 3.17 -11.16
C PRO A 268 2.68 2.23 -11.39
N VAL A 269 1.50 2.81 -11.63
CA VAL A 269 0.27 2.05 -11.70
C VAL A 269 -0.77 2.72 -12.58
N ARG A 270 -1.46 1.91 -13.38
CA ARG A 270 -2.65 2.31 -14.14
C ARG A 270 -3.89 1.63 -13.60
N LEU A 271 -4.85 2.40 -13.13
CA LEU A 271 -6.21 1.98 -12.81
C LEU A 271 -7.11 2.30 -14.00
N GLU A 272 -7.77 1.29 -14.56
CA GLU A 272 -8.61 1.41 -15.75
C GLU A 272 -10.00 0.82 -15.50
N ARG A 273 -11.06 1.64 -15.59
CA ARG A 273 -12.45 1.20 -15.40
C ARG A 273 -12.68 0.47 -14.07
N CYS A 274 -11.95 0.87 -13.03
CA CYS A 274 -12.05 0.27 -11.71
C CYS A 274 -13.14 0.94 -10.86
N ARG A 275 -13.64 0.22 -9.87
CA ARG A 275 -14.46 0.76 -8.80
C ARG A 275 -13.72 0.68 -7.48
N LEU A 276 -13.43 1.83 -6.88
CA LEU A 276 -12.83 1.94 -5.56
C LEU A 276 -13.80 2.63 -4.60
N THR A 277 -14.21 1.92 -3.55
CA THR A 277 -14.99 2.47 -2.42
C THR A 277 -14.13 2.37 -1.17
N GLY A 278 -13.26 3.36 -0.98
CA GLY A 278 -12.16 3.36 -0.03
C GLY A 278 -11.09 4.37 -0.43
N LEU A 279 -10.12 4.60 0.45
CA LEU A 279 -9.02 5.52 0.18
C LEU A 279 -8.07 4.94 -0.87
N GLY A 280 -7.93 5.62 -2.02
CA GLY A 280 -6.79 5.41 -2.92
C GLY A 280 -5.61 6.25 -2.46
N TRP A 281 -4.62 5.64 -1.82
CA TRP A 281 -3.47 6.31 -1.24
C TRP A 281 -2.22 6.12 -2.11
N PHE A 282 -1.81 7.19 -2.77
CA PHE A 282 -0.62 7.24 -3.62
C PHE A 282 0.50 7.99 -2.92
N TYR A 283 1.51 7.26 -2.44
CA TYR A 283 2.57 7.83 -1.63
C TYR A 283 3.83 6.96 -1.55
N GLY A 284 4.85 7.44 -0.86
CA GLY A 284 5.99 6.64 -0.41
C GLY A 284 6.41 7.11 0.99
N ASP A 285 7.02 6.23 1.76
CA ASP A 285 7.51 6.46 3.13
C ASP A 285 8.86 5.76 3.36
N PRO A 286 9.52 5.93 4.52
CA PRO A 286 10.83 5.33 4.75
C PRO A 286 10.82 3.79 4.86
N LEU A 287 9.66 3.18 5.10
CA LEU A 287 9.48 1.73 5.22
C LEU A 287 9.25 1.11 3.84
N GLU A 288 8.45 1.78 3.00
CA GLU A 288 7.94 1.29 1.73
C GLU A 288 7.87 2.42 0.71
N GLY A 289 8.21 2.16 -0.55
CA GLY A 289 8.15 3.17 -1.61
C GLY A 289 8.07 2.57 -3.01
N PRO A 290 8.62 3.21 -4.05
CA PRO A 290 9.63 4.29 -4.02
C PRO A 290 9.12 5.75 -3.97
N LEU A 291 7.81 5.98 -4.00
CA LEU A 291 7.11 7.23 -4.41
C LEU A 291 6.58 7.04 -5.84
N PRO A 292 5.24 7.10 -6.03
CA PRO A 292 4.65 6.75 -7.29
C PRO A 292 4.91 7.84 -8.35
N HIS A 293 5.16 7.37 -9.56
CA HIS A 293 5.25 8.18 -10.77
C HIS A 293 4.58 7.44 -11.91
N ASP A 294 4.22 8.12 -13.00
CA ASP A 294 3.46 7.49 -14.11
C ASP A 294 2.18 6.82 -13.60
N VAL A 295 1.40 7.58 -12.82
CA VAL A 295 0.12 7.12 -12.29
C VAL A 295 -0.99 7.56 -13.22
N GLU A 296 -1.82 6.60 -13.63
CA GLU A 296 -2.99 6.87 -14.43
C GLU A 296 -4.23 6.28 -13.77
N VAL A 297 -5.26 7.10 -13.56
CA VAL A 297 -6.58 6.67 -13.07
C VAL A 297 -7.60 7.09 -14.11
N VAL A 298 -8.12 6.12 -14.85
CA VAL A 298 -8.89 6.38 -16.08
C VAL A 298 -10.22 5.65 -16.08
N GLY A 299 -11.31 6.39 -16.25
CA GLY A 299 -12.65 5.83 -16.38
C GLY A 299 -13.14 5.14 -15.10
N CYS A 300 -12.60 5.49 -13.93
CA CYS A 300 -12.91 4.84 -12.67
C CYS A 300 -14.11 5.49 -11.96
N THR A 301 -14.76 4.70 -11.09
CA THR A 301 -15.68 5.22 -10.07
C THR A 301 -14.99 5.18 -8.72
N LEU A 302 -14.79 6.35 -8.13
CA LEU A 302 -13.98 6.55 -6.92
C LEU A 302 -14.86 7.14 -5.84
N ARG A 303 -14.91 6.50 -4.67
CA ARG A 303 -15.77 6.92 -3.57
C ARG A 303 -15.01 6.89 -2.26
N GLN A 304 -15.21 7.92 -1.44
CA GLN A 304 -14.79 7.88 -0.03
C GLN A 304 -15.35 6.62 0.65
N GLY A 305 -14.60 6.08 1.61
CA GLY A 305 -14.92 4.79 2.22
C GLY A 305 -13.95 4.44 3.35
N ARG A 306 -13.59 3.17 3.47
CA ARG A 306 -12.57 2.76 4.45
C ARG A 306 -11.22 3.42 4.17
N GLY A 307 -10.46 3.68 5.24
CA GLY A 307 -9.14 4.32 5.21
C GLY A 307 -9.19 5.83 5.44
N ASN A 308 -10.22 6.52 4.96
CA ASN A 308 -10.43 7.93 5.26
C ASN A 308 -11.91 8.34 5.09
N PRO A 309 -12.51 9.06 6.06
CA PRO A 309 -13.93 9.42 6.02
C PRO A 309 -14.27 10.50 4.97
N GLU A 310 -13.28 11.18 4.41
CA GLU A 310 -13.46 12.32 3.50
C GLU A 310 -12.77 12.12 2.15
N LEU A 311 -11.56 11.57 2.15
CA LEU A 311 -10.73 11.42 0.95
C LEU A 311 -11.12 10.17 0.16
N ALA A 312 -11.45 10.35 -1.12
CA ALA A 312 -11.48 9.27 -2.09
C ALA A 312 -10.06 8.96 -2.60
N LEU A 313 -9.26 10.00 -2.87
CA LEU A 313 -7.88 9.87 -3.33
C LEU A 313 -6.95 10.85 -2.61
N VAL A 314 -5.72 10.42 -2.35
CA VAL A 314 -4.65 11.29 -1.86
C VAL A 314 -3.33 10.96 -2.53
N PHE A 315 -2.65 12.00 -2.98
CA PHE A 315 -1.35 11.96 -3.61
C PHE A 315 -0.41 12.85 -2.81
N GLY A 316 0.66 12.26 -2.29
CA GLY A 316 1.72 13.03 -1.65
C GLY A 316 2.69 12.14 -0.91
N PRO A 317 3.93 12.60 -0.69
CA PRO A 317 4.90 11.85 0.09
C PRO A 317 4.45 11.72 1.55
N SER A 318 4.80 10.61 2.20
CA SER A 318 4.68 10.41 3.65
C SER A 318 6.05 10.07 4.25
N VAL A 319 7.10 10.63 3.67
CA VAL A 319 8.50 10.31 4.00
C VAL A 319 8.93 11.03 5.28
N THR A 320 8.64 10.51 6.46
CA THR A 320 9.00 11.16 7.74
C THR A 320 10.50 11.07 8.07
N GLN A 321 10.98 12.00 8.90
CA GLN A 321 12.31 11.93 9.50
C GLN A 321 12.39 10.76 10.49
N PRO A 322 13.59 10.29 10.87
CA PRO A 322 13.76 9.20 11.83
C PRO A 322 13.15 9.46 13.21
N ASP A 323 13.02 10.73 13.62
CA ASP A 323 12.38 11.16 14.87
C ASP A 323 10.85 11.30 14.77
N GLY A 324 10.28 10.96 13.61
CA GLY A 324 8.85 11.08 13.32
C GLY A 324 8.40 12.47 12.90
N SER A 325 9.30 13.46 12.86
CA SER A 325 8.95 14.80 12.38
C SER A 325 8.66 14.78 10.87
N PRO A 326 7.78 15.68 10.37
CA PRO A 326 7.55 15.82 8.94
C PRO A 326 8.85 16.16 8.21
N PRO A 327 9.09 15.62 7.01
CA PRO A 327 10.24 16.00 6.21
C PRO A 327 10.14 17.46 5.74
N GLN A 328 11.30 18.09 5.55
CA GLN A 328 11.37 19.39 4.87
C GLN A 328 11.31 19.17 3.35
N HIS A 329 10.16 18.80 2.80
CA HIS A 329 10.00 18.72 1.35
C HIS A 329 10.42 20.04 0.69
N ARG A 330 11.25 19.97 -0.36
CA ARG A 330 11.74 21.15 -1.09
C ARG A 330 11.35 21.16 -2.57
N GLU A 331 10.92 20.03 -3.08
CA GLU A 331 10.52 19.86 -4.48
C GLU A 331 9.43 18.80 -4.61
N PRO A 332 8.66 18.82 -5.70
CA PRO A 332 7.71 17.75 -5.99
C PRO A 332 8.37 16.38 -6.14
N SER A 333 7.84 15.41 -5.40
CA SER A 333 8.37 14.05 -5.31
C SER A 333 7.51 13.01 -6.03
N LEU A 334 6.23 13.28 -6.25
CA LEU A 334 5.35 12.47 -7.09
C LEU A 334 5.22 13.17 -8.45
N ARG A 335 5.29 12.43 -9.56
CA ARG A 335 5.35 13.03 -10.90
C ARG A 335 4.52 12.28 -11.93
N ARG A 336 4.01 13.01 -12.93
CA ARG A 336 3.26 12.46 -14.08
C ARG A 336 2.02 11.72 -13.59
N LEU A 337 1.07 12.50 -13.10
CA LEU A 337 -0.18 12.00 -12.52
C LEU A 337 -1.33 12.38 -13.44
N LEU A 338 -2.09 11.40 -13.92
CA LEU A 338 -3.25 11.60 -14.79
C LEU A 338 -4.50 11.01 -14.13
N LEU A 339 -5.50 11.86 -13.91
CA LEU A 339 -6.87 11.44 -13.61
C LEU A 339 -7.74 11.84 -14.79
N ARG A 340 -8.34 10.87 -15.48
CA ARG A 340 -9.18 11.15 -16.64
C ARG A 340 -10.50 10.40 -16.66
N ASP A 341 -11.58 11.07 -17.05
CA ASP A 341 -12.90 10.48 -17.26
C ASP A 341 -13.46 9.76 -16.02
N ASN A 342 -13.09 10.19 -14.81
CA ASN A 342 -13.52 9.54 -13.57
C ASN A 342 -14.80 10.15 -13.00
N GLU A 343 -15.61 9.33 -12.33
CA GLU A 343 -16.64 9.80 -11.38
C GLU A 343 -16.07 9.74 -9.96
N ILE A 344 -16.05 10.87 -9.26
CA ILE A 344 -15.40 11.03 -7.96
C ILE A 344 -16.39 11.52 -6.92
N ASP A 345 -16.66 10.70 -5.91
CA ASP A 345 -17.56 10.99 -4.80
C ASP A 345 -16.78 11.03 -3.47
N GLY A 346 -16.18 12.18 -3.18
CA GLY A 346 -15.25 12.39 -2.06
C GLY A 346 -14.15 13.39 -2.41
N ALA A 347 -13.32 13.71 -1.43
CA ALA A 347 -12.22 14.66 -1.59
C ALA A 347 -11.02 14.04 -2.30
N VAL A 348 -10.34 14.84 -3.12
CA VAL A 348 -9.06 14.51 -3.77
C VAL A 348 -8.02 15.51 -3.31
N SER A 349 -6.87 15.03 -2.84
CA SER A 349 -5.77 15.89 -2.38
C SER A 349 -4.48 15.57 -3.12
N PHE A 350 -3.79 16.61 -3.57
CA PHE A 350 -2.43 16.56 -4.10
C PHE A 350 -1.50 17.42 -3.24
N ALA A 351 -0.36 16.86 -2.86
CA ALA A 351 0.70 17.57 -2.14
C ALA A 351 2.06 17.18 -2.75
N TRP A 352 2.92 18.16 -3.04
CA TRP A 352 4.28 17.90 -3.56
C TRP A 352 4.29 17.05 -4.85
N CYS A 353 3.42 17.41 -5.80
CA CYS A 353 3.22 16.67 -7.05
C CYS A 353 3.62 17.53 -8.26
N ALA A 354 4.23 16.93 -9.29
CA ALA A 354 4.53 17.58 -10.56
C ALA A 354 3.82 16.90 -11.74
N ASP A 355 3.53 17.67 -12.78
CA ASP A 355 2.90 17.20 -14.02
C ASP A 355 1.55 16.51 -13.74
N VAL A 356 0.67 17.23 -13.04
CA VAL A 356 -0.65 16.75 -12.63
C VAL A 356 -1.69 17.16 -13.66
N ARG A 357 -2.37 16.18 -14.26
CA ARG A 357 -3.43 16.39 -15.24
C ARG A 357 -4.74 15.80 -14.75
N LEU A 358 -5.76 16.64 -14.63
CA LEU A 358 -7.13 16.22 -14.39
C LEU A 358 -7.94 16.56 -15.64
N GLU A 359 -8.51 15.55 -16.30
CA GLU A 359 -9.19 15.69 -17.58
C GLU A 359 -10.60 15.08 -17.50
N SER A 360 -11.64 15.86 -17.77
CA SER A 360 -13.02 15.36 -17.89
C SER A 360 -13.53 14.57 -16.68
N ASN A 361 -13.03 14.85 -15.48
CA ASN A 361 -13.51 14.19 -14.26
C ASN A 361 -14.79 14.87 -13.77
N ARG A 362 -15.72 14.05 -13.27
CA ARG A 362 -16.97 14.49 -12.64
C ARG A 362 -16.89 14.29 -11.14
N PHE A 363 -16.80 15.40 -10.40
CA PHE A 363 -16.88 15.43 -8.94
C PHE A 363 -18.35 15.47 -8.52
N VAL A 364 -18.86 14.38 -7.96
CA VAL A 364 -20.27 14.22 -7.59
C VAL A 364 -20.45 14.32 -6.09
N GLY A 365 -21.50 14.97 -5.63
CA GLY A 365 -21.91 14.94 -4.23
C GLY A 365 -21.26 16.01 -3.33
N PRO A 366 -21.86 16.28 -2.17
CA PRO A 366 -21.57 17.49 -1.39
C PRO A 366 -20.17 17.49 -0.76
N GLN A 367 -19.56 16.33 -0.55
CA GLN A 367 -18.23 16.19 0.05
C GLN A 367 -17.09 16.34 -0.98
N SER A 368 -17.42 16.34 -2.26
CA SER A 368 -16.42 16.38 -3.33
C SER A 368 -15.74 17.73 -3.41
N ARG A 369 -14.42 17.69 -3.30
CA ARG A 369 -13.51 18.84 -3.33
C ARG A 369 -12.14 18.42 -3.86
N LEU A 370 -11.42 19.37 -4.43
CA LEU A 370 -10.05 19.22 -4.88
C LEU A 370 -9.16 20.15 -4.07
N THR A 371 -8.11 19.59 -3.45
CA THR A 371 -7.07 20.35 -2.76
C THR A 371 -5.73 20.10 -3.43
N MET A 372 -4.95 21.16 -3.64
CA MET A 372 -3.61 21.08 -4.21
C MET A 372 -2.68 21.97 -3.39
N ALA A 373 -1.55 21.44 -2.96
CA ALA A 373 -0.52 22.15 -2.21
C ALA A 373 0.86 21.81 -2.80
N ASP A 374 1.72 22.81 -2.97
CA ASP A 374 3.11 22.63 -3.42
C ASP A 374 3.22 21.77 -4.70
N CYS A 375 2.35 22.04 -5.68
CA CYS A 375 2.29 21.31 -6.95
C CYS A 375 2.78 22.15 -8.13
N ASP A 376 3.52 21.53 -9.03
CA ASP A 376 4.06 22.15 -10.25
C ASP A 376 3.44 21.52 -11.51
N GLY A 377 3.27 22.30 -12.58
CA GLY A 377 2.80 21.76 -13.87
C GLY A 377 1.39 21.15 -13.81
N VAL A 378 0.43 21.88 -13.21
CA VAL A 378 -0.96 21.42 -13.07
C VAL A 378 -1.81 21.84 -14.27
N ALA A 379 -2.56 20.90 -14.85
CA ALA A 379 -3.57 21.16 -15.86
C ALA A 379 -4.94 20.59 -15.44
N LEU A 380 -5.96 21.43 -15.45
CA LEU A 380 -7.36 21.06 -15.21
C LEU A 380 -8.15 21.33 -16.49
N VAL A 381 -8.64 20.28 -17.15
CA VAL A 381 -9.34 20.35 -18.43
C VAL A 381 -10.71 19.70 -18.31
N ASP A 382 -11.78 20.44 -18.61
CA ASP A 382 -13.17 19.93 -18.70
C ASP A 382 -13.70 19.17 -17.46
N ASN A 383 -13.14 19.42 -16.28
CA ASN A 383 -13.64 18.83 -15.04
C ASN A 383 -14.92 19.53 -14.57
N THR A 384 -15.90 18.76 -14.09
CA THR A 384 -17.17 19.29 -13.58
C THR A 384 -17.38 18.95 -12.11
N ARG A 385 -18.14 19.78 -11.41
CA ARG A 385 -18.64 19.51 -10.07
C ARG A 385 -20.16 19.65 -10.08
N GLU A 386 -20.86 18.58 -9.71
CA GLU A 386 -22.33 18.48 -9.71
C GLU A 386 -22.94 18.58 -8.31
#